data_AF-A0A381Z2A7-F1
#
_entry.id   AF-A0A381Z2A7-F1
#
_cell.length_a   1.000
_cell.length_b   1.000
_cell.length_c   1.000
_cell.angle_alpha   90.00
_cell.angle_beta   90.00
_cell.angle_gamma   90.00
#
_symmetry.space_group_name_H-M   'P 1'
#
loop_
_entity.id
_entity.type
_entity.pdbx_description
1 polymer ?
#
loop_
_entity_poly.entity_id
_entity_poly.type
_entity_poly.pdbx_seq_one_letter_code
_entity_poly.pdbx_strand_id
1 'polypeptide(L)' 'MKQSITLIILSVLLFSSPEGEKCKGEWKESKFWNGTCSDHFGNITLKKVNGVKQ' A
#
# COMPACT_ATOMS: atom_id res chain seq x y z
N MET A 1 -2.29 -27.70 -4.53
CA MET A 1 -1.77 -26.47 -5.16
C MET A 1 -2.47 -25.19 -4.68
N LYS A 2 -2.91 -25.10 -3.40
CA LYS A 2 -3.53 -23.88 -2.84
C LYS A 2 -2.57 -23.00 -2.02
N GLN A 3 -1.40 -23.51 -1.65
CA GLN A 3 -0.41 -22.78 -0.85
C GLN A 3 0.34 -21.71 -1.67
N SER A 4 0.53 -21.90 -2.99
CA SER A 4 1.25 -20.94 -3.85
C SER A 4 0.41 -19.78 -4.38
N ILE A 5 -0.92 -19.90 -4.48
CA ILE A 5 -1.76 -18.81 -5.02
C ILE A 5 -2.09 -17.78 -3.94
N THR A 6 -2.28 -18.21 -2.68
CA THR A 6 -2.51 -17.30 -1.55
C THR A 6 -1.31 -16.39 -1.29
N LEU A 7 -0.07 -16.88 -1.44
CA LEU A 7 1.13 -16.05 -1.22
C LEU A 7 1.37 -15.01 -2.33
N ILE A 8 0.86 -15.21 -3.55
CA ILE A 8 1.07 -14.27 -4.68
C ILE A 8 0.09 -13.07 -4.60
N ILE A 9 -1.11 -13.25 -4.02
CA ILE A 9 -2.10 -12.17 -3.80
C ILE A 9 -1.76 -11.33 -2.55
N LEU A 10 -0.88 -11.82 -1.66
CA LEU A 10 -0.66 -11.22 -0.34
C LEU A 10 0.51 -10.23 -0.22
N SER A 11 1.14 -9.80 -1.31
CA SER A 11 2.28 -8.86 -1.26
C SER A 11 1.84 -7.40 -1.07
N VAL A 12 1.01 -7.15 -0.06
CA VAL A 12 0.77 -5.80 0.46
C VAL A 12 2.03 -5.36 1.20
N LEU A 13 2.68 -4.31 0.70
CA LEU A 13 3.87 -3.75 1.32
C LEU A 13 3.50 -2.61 2.26
N LEU A 14 4.35 -2.45 3.27
CA LEU A 14 4.34 -1.33 4.20
C LEU A 14 5.56 -0.47 3.92
N PHE A 15 5.34 0.81 3.65
CA PHE A 15 6.36 1.84 3.63
C PHE A 15 6.17 2.73 4.85
N SER A 16 7.26 3.14 5.47
CA SER A 16 7.24 4.09 6.59
C SER A 16 8.38 5.08 6.41
N SER A 17 8.08 6.37 6.42
CA SER A 17 9.10 7.42 6.39
C SER A 17 9.61 7.70 7.80
N PRO A 18 10.84 8.23 7.95
CA PRO A 18 11.35 8.72 9.23
C PRO A 18 10.47 9.83 9.84
N GLU A 19 9.73 10.55 9.00
CA GLU A 19 8.81 11.64 9.37
C GLU A 19 7.43 11.11 9.85
N GLY A 20 7.25 9.79 9.85
CA GLY A 20 6.08 9.12 10.42
C GLY A 20 4.93 8.85 9.45
N GLU A 21 5.08 9.19 8.16
CA GLU A 21 4.12 8.80 7.13
C GLU A 21 4.18 7.29 6.90
N LYS A 22 3.02 6.67 6.69
CA LYS A 22 2.91 5.22 6.46
C LYS A 22 2.03 4.95 5.26
N CYS A 23 2.50 4.11 4.35
CA CYS A 23 1.70 3.61 3.23
C CYS A 23 1.55 2.10 3.33
N LYS A 24 0.31 1.61 3.29
CA LYS A 24 -0.01 0.19 3.22
C LYS A 24 -0.75 -0.09 1.91
N GLY A 25 -0.17 -0.92 1.06
CA GLY A 25 -0.79 -1.22 -0.23
C GLY A 25 0.04 -2.09 -1.17
N GLU A 26 -0.54 -2.32 -2.32
CA GLU A 26 0.09 -2.95 -3.47
C GLU A 26 0.91 -1.92 -4.24
N TRP A 27 2.09 -2.34 -4.68
CA TRP A 27 3.01 -1.54 -5.47
C TRP A 27 3.24 -2.24 -6.81
N LYS A 28 3.20 -1.48 -7.91
CA LYS A 28 3.53 -1.96 -9.26
C LYS A 28 4.66 -1.11 -9.80
N GLU A 29 5.75 -1.73 -10.23
CA GLU A 29 6.88 -1.00 -10.82
C GLU A 29 7.36 0.15 -9.92
N SER A 30 7.49 -0.12 -8.62
CA SER A 30 7.85 0.87 -7.59
C SER A 30 6.86 2.04 -7.42
N LYS A 31 5.65 1.96 -7.99
CA LYS A 31 4.59 2.96 -7.84
C LYS A 31 3.46 2.42 -6.97
N PHE A 32 2.94 3.26 -6.08
CA PHE A 32 1.78 2.94 -5.28
C PHE A 32 0.54 2.76 -6.17
N TRP A 33 -0.06 1.57 -6.14
CA TRP A 33 -1.13 1.14 -7.05
C TRP A 33 -2.48 1.03 -6.35
N ASN A 34 -2.54 0.33 -5.22
CA ASN A 34 -3.78 0.10 -4.48
C ASN A 34 -3.51 0.15 -2.99
N GLY A 35 -4.18 1.01 -2.24
CA GLY A 35 -4.00 1.11 -0.80
C GLY A 35 -4.24 2.50 -0.23
N THR A 36 -3.71 2.71 0.97
CA THR A 36 -3.85 3.95 1.72
C THR A 36 -2.53 4.38 2.32
N CYS A 37 -2.25 5.69 2.28
CA CYS A 37 -1.21 6.33 3.05
C CYS A 37 -1.82 7.26 4.11
N SER A 38 -1.15 7.34 5.25
CA SER A 38 -1.51 8.21 6.36
C SER A 38 -0.32 9.02 6.82
N ASP A 39 -0.58 10.20 7.35
CA ASP A 39 0.41 11.02 8.06
C ASP A 39 0.77 10.42 9.44
N HIS A 40 1.69 11.09 10.14
CA HIS A 40 2.12 10.68 11.47
C HIS A 40 1.05 10.79 12.56
N PHE A 41 -0.04 11.54 12.31
CA PHE A 41 -1.22 11.61 13.18
C PHE A 41 -2.25 10.52 12.86
N GLY A 42 -2.03 9.75 11.80
CA GLY A 42 -2.96 8.71 11.32
C GLY A 42 -4.04 9.22 10.37
N ASN A 43 -4.02 10.50 9.97
CA ASN A 43 -4.96 11.01 8.98
C ASN A 43 -4.60 10.46 7.60
N ILE A 44 -5.61 10.03 6.84
CA ILE A 44 -5.40 9.52 5.48
C ILE A 44 -5.05 10.69 4.55
N THR A 45 -3.87 10.63 3.94
CA THR A 45 -3.37 11.64 3.00
C THR A 45 -3.49 11.20 1.54
N LEU A 46 -3.51 9.89 1.30
CA LEU A 46 -3.64 9.30 -0.03
C LEU A 46 -4.44 8.01 0.03
N LYS A 47 -5.39 7.85 -0.88
CA LYS A 47 -6.02 6.57 -1.18
C LYS A 47 -5.92 6.34 -2.68
N LYS A 48 -5.47 5.16 -3.09
CA LYS A 48 -5.49 4.74 -4.50
C LYS A 48 -6.22 3.43 -4.65
N VAL A 49 -7.02 3.33 -5.71
CA VAL A 49 -7.67 2.08 -6.13
C VAL A 49 -7.36 1.89 -7.60
N ASN A 50 -6.69 0.80 -7.94
CA ASN A 50 -6.26 0.50 -9.32
C ASN A 50 -5.53 1.67 -10.00
N GLY A 51 -4.62 2.30 -9.27
CA GLY A 51 -3.80 3.42 -9.75
C GLY A 51 -4.48 4.79 -9.68
N VAL A 52 -5.79 4.84 -9.44
CA VAL A 52 -6.57 6.09 -9.42
C VAL A 52 -6.66 6.62 -8.00
N LYS A 53 -6.27 7.89 -7.79
CA LYS A 53 -6.46 8.60 -6.51
C LYS A 53 -7.96 8.77 -6.26
N GLN A 54 -8.41 8.35 -5.08
CA GLN A 54 -9.78 8.53 -4.60
C GLN A 54 -9.93 9.83 -3.83
#